data_AF-A0A2G6CAN9-F1
#
_entry.id   AF-A0A2G6CAN9-F1
#
_cell.length_a   1.000
_cell.length_b   1.000
_cell.length_c   1.000
_cell.angle_alpha   90.00
_cell.angle_beta   90.00
_cell.angle_gamma   90.00
#
_symmetry.space_group_name_H-M   'P 1'
#
loop_
_entity.id
_entity.type
_entity.pdbx_description
1 polymer ?
#
loop_
_entity_poly.entity_id
_entity_poly.type
_entity_poly.pdbx_seq_one_letter_code
_entity_poly.pdbx_strand_id
1 'polypeptide(L)' 'MKKSTKKTHKFFTLQGVKKIVLGIVAVGIGIVIGYYGFMWFSHGFDLHFLQIDSCLDMGGVWDYAEKVCK' A
#
# COMPACT_ATOMS: atom_id res chain seq x y z
N MET A 1 47.06 -19.18 -1.24
CA MET A 1 45.63 -19.38 -1.58
C MET A 1 44.74 -18.65 -0.57
N LYS A 2 44.22 -17.45 -0.86
CA LYS A 2 43.49 -16.60 0.14
C LYS A 2 42.32 -15.80 -0.47
N LYS A 3 41.70 -16.28 -1.55
CA LYS A 3 40.62 -15.56 -2.28
C LYS A 3 39.22 -16.16 -2.14
N SER A 4 39.05 -17.33 -1.51
CA SER A 4 37.77 -18.07 -1.55
C SER A 4 36.73 -17.60 -0.51
N THR A 5 37.15 -17.17 0.68
CA THR A 5 36.23 -16.82 1.79
C THR A 5 35.52 -15.48 1.64
N LYS A 6 36.05 -14.53 0.85
CA LYS A 6 35.41 -13.21 0.65
C LYS A 6 34.18 -13.26 -0.27
N LYS A 7 34.07 -14.28 -1.13
CA LYS A 7 33.02 -14.37 -2.16
C LYS A 7 31.70 -14.91 -1.57
N THR A 8 31.79 -15.84 -0.62
CA THR A 8 30.66 -16.46 0.08
C THR A 8 29.96 -15.49 1.04
N HIS A 9 30.70 -14.65 1.76
CA HIS A 9 30.10 -13.62 2.62
C HIS A 9 29.33 -12.55 1.83
N LYS A 10 29.84 -12.10 0.67
CA LYS A 10 29.15 -11.14 -0.19
C LYS A 10 27.86 -11.69 -0.80
N PHE A 11 27.83 -12.98 -1.12
CA PHE A 11 26.65 -13.62 -1.68
C PHE A 11 25.54 -13.80 -0.64
N PHE A 12 25.91 -14.14 0.60
CA PHE A 12 24.97 -14.28 1.72
C PHE A 12 24.36 -12.94 2.15
N THR A 13 25.16 -11.86 2.19
CA THR A 13 24.64 -10.51 2.47
C THR A 13 23.76 -9.97 1.35
N LEU A 14 24.09 -10.22 0.08
CA LEU A 14 23.22 -9.84 -1.05
C LEU A 14 21.86 -10.55 -1.02
N GLN A 15 21.82 -11.84 -0.66
CA GLN A 15 20.56 -12.57 -0.50
C GLN A 15 19.75 -12.07 0.71
N GLY A 16 20.41 -11.76 1.83
CA GLY A 16 19.78 -11.18 3.01
C GLY A 16 19.18 -9.79 2.73
N VAL A 17 19.92 -8.92 2.04
CA VAL A 17 19.46 -7.58 1.66
C VAL A 17 18.26 -7.66 0.71
N LYS A 18 18.25 -8.58 -0.27
CA LYS A 18 17.09 -8.78 -1.15
C LYS A 18 15.84 -9.16 -0.37
N LYS A 19 15.94 -10.04 0.63
CA LYS A 19 14.81 -10.44 1.48
C LYS A 19 14.31 -9.28 2.36
N ILE A 20 15.23 -8.48 2.89
CA ILE A 20 14.88 -7.29 3.68
C ILE A 20 14.17 -6.26 2.80
N VAL A 21 14.70 -5.97 1.61
CA VAL A 21 14.08 -5.05 0.65
C VAL A 21 12.69 -5.56 0.25
N LEU A 22 12.54 -6.85 -0.04
CA LEU A 22 11.24 -7.44 -0.35
C LEU A 22 10.26 -7.30 0.83
N GLY A 23 10.74 -7.49 2.07
CA GLY A 23 9.95 -7.33 3.28
C GLY A 23 9.46 -5.89 3.48
N ILE A 24 10.34 -4.90 3.29
CA ILE A 24 9.97 -3.48 3.39
C ILE A 24 8.93 -3.11 2.33
N VAL A 25 9.13 -3.57 1.08
CA VAL A 25 8.17 -3.32 0.00
C VAL A 25 6.82 -3.99 0.30
N ALA A 26 6.82 -5.23 0.79
CA ALA A 26 5.59 -5.93 1.14
C ALA A 26 4.83 -5.23 2.27
N VAL A 27 5.53 -4.74 3.31
CA VAL A 27 4.92 -3.95 4.39
C VAL A 27 4.34 -2.64 3.84
N GLY A 28 5.09 -1.93 2.99
CA GLY A 28 4.61 -0.70 2.36
C GLY A 28 3.34 -0.91 1.53
N ILE A 29 3.33 -1.96 0.70
CA ILE A 29 2.15 -2.34 -0.09
C ILE A 29 0.99 -2.72 0.84
N GLY A 30 1.25 -3.50 1.90
CA GLY A 30 0.23 -3.90 2.86
C GLY A 30 -0.43 -2.72 3.56
N ILE A 31 0.34 -1.69 3.92
CA ILE A 31 -0.20 -0.46 4.53
C ILE A 31 -1.10 0.28 3.52
N VAL A 32 -0.65 0.42 2.28
CA VAL A 32 -1.42 1.11 1.23
C VAL A 32 -2.74 0.39 0.97
N ILE A 33 -2.69 -0.93 0.77
CA ILE A 33 -3.89 -1.76 0.54
C ILE A 33 -4.81 -1.70 1.77
N GLY A 34 -4.26 -1.77 2.99
CA GLY A 34 -5.02 -1.69 4.22
C GLY A 34 -5.75 -0.35 4.37
N TYR A 35 -5.09 0.76 4.04
CA TYR A 35 -5.68 2.09 4.12
C TYR A 35 -6.83 2.28 3.12
N TYR A 36 -6.61 1.99 1.83
CA TYR A 36 -7.67 2.10 0.83
C TYR A 36 -8.78 1.07 1.04
N GLY A 37 -8.43 -0.14 1.48
CA GLY A 37 -9.41 -1.19 1.82
C GLY A 37 -10.29 -0.81 3.02
N PHE A 38 -9.72 -0.14 4.03
CA PHE A 38 -10.47 0.36 5.17
C PHE A 38 -11.43 1.50 4.77
N MET A 39 -11.00 2.44 3.92
CA MET A 39 -11.89 3.48 3.41
C MET A 39 -13.01 2.88 2.54
N TRP A 40 -12.67 1.96 1.64
CA TRP A 40 -13.63 1.22 0.84
C TRP A 40 -14.70 0.53 1.71
N PHE A 41 -14.26 -0.13 2.78
CA PHE A 41 -15.17 -0.77 3.74
C PHE A 41 -16.05 0.25 4.48
N SER A 42 -15.47 1.37 4.92
CA SER A 42 -16.16 2.43 5.66
C SER A 42 -17.25 3.11 4.82
N HIS A 43 -17.08 3.16 3.50
CA HIS A 43 -18.06 3.69 2.54
C HIS A 43 -18.95 2.60 1.91
N GLY A 44 -19.15 1.46 2.59
CA GLY A 44 -20.15 0.47 2.18
C GLY A 44 -19.79 -0.32 0.92
N PHE A 45 -18.49 -0.48 0.66
CA PHE A 45 -17.96 -1.15 -0.53
C PHE A 45 -18.23 -0.44 -1.87
N ASP A 46 -18.40 0.89 -1.85
CA ASP A 46 -18.61 1.67 -3.07
C ASP A 46 -17.29 1.88 -3.84
N LEU A 47 -17.33 1.70 -5.17
CA LEU A 47 -16.20 1.96 -6.08
C LEU A 47 -15.73 3.42 -6.06
N HIS A 48 -16.62 4.34 -5.70
CA HIS A 48 -16.40 5.78 -5.63
C HIS A 48 -16.03 6.25 -4.22
N PHE A 49 -15.67 5.34 -3.29
CA PHE A 49 -15.34 5.67 -1.91
C PHE A 49 -14.38 6.85 -1.74
N LEU A 50 -13.37 7.02 -2.61
CA LEU A 50 -12.44 8.16 -2.58
C LEU A 50 -13.12 9.50 -2.89
N GLN A 51 -14.11 9.48 -3.78
CA GLN A 51 -14.87 10.66 -4.17
C GLN A 51 -15.91 11.00 -3.09
N ILE A 52 -16.49 9.96 -2.47
CA ILE A 52 -17.38 10.09 -1.32
C ILE A 52 -16.64 10.74 -0.16
N ASP A 53 -15.47 10.20 0.21
CA ASP A 53 -14.62 10.71 1.28
C ASP A 53 -14.25 12.17 1.03
N SER A 54 -13.72 12.48 -0.16
CA SER A 54 -13.39 13.87 -0.54
C SER A 54 -14.59 14.81 -0.54
N CYS A 55 -15.79 14.33 -0.87
CA CYS A 55 -17.00 15.14 -0.85
C CYS A 55 -17.41 15.49 0.58
N LEU A 56 -17.40 14.50 1.46
CA LEU A 56 -17.75 14.65 2.87
C LEU A 56 -16.73 15.53 3.62
N ASP A 57 -15.44 15.41 3.29
CA ASP A 57 -14.38 16.25 3.86
C ASP A 57 -14.52 17.73 3.50
N MET A 58 -15.09 18.02 2.32
CA MET A 58 -15.42 19.40 1.91
C MET A 58 -16.74 19.89 2.50
N GLY A 59 -17.45 19.06 3.26
CA GLY A 59 -18.78 19.36 3.82
C GLY A 59 -19.93 19.21 2.81
N GLY A 60 -19.68 18.60 1.66
CA GLY A 60 -20.68 18.30 0.65
C GLY A 60 -21.49 17.04 0.98
N VAL A 61 -22.53 16.79 0.19
CA VAL A 61 -23.39 15.62 0.31
C VAL A 61 -23.21 14.75 -0.93
N TRP A 62 -22.84 13.49 -0.72
CA TRP A 62 -22.69 12.55 -1.83
C TRP A 62 -24.05 12.05 -2.34
N ASP A 63 -24.30 12.21 -3.64
CA ASP A 63 -25.44 11.61 -4.33
C ASP A 63 -25.05 10.25 -4.92
N TYR A 64 -25.58 9.17 -4.34
CA TYR A 64 -25.30 7.81 -4.79
C TYR A 64 -25.95 7.44 -6.14
N ALA A 65 -26.99 8.15 -6.58
CA ALA A 65 -27.67 7.89 -7.83
C ALA A 65 -26.94 8.53 -9.02
N GLU A 66 -26.55 9.80 -8.86
CA GLU A 66 -25.84 10.57 -9.90
C GLU A 66 -24.32 10.40 -9.81
N LYS A 67 -23.81 9.89 -8.68
CA LYS A 67 -22.37 9.72 -8.38
C LYS A 67 -21.62 11.05 -8.42
N VAL A 68 -22.22 12.09 -7.83
CA VAL A 68 -21.67 13.44 -7.77
C VAL A 68 -21.78 14.00 -6.35
N CYS A 69 -20.86 14.91 -6.02
CA CYS A 69 -20.93 15.68 -4.79
C CYS A 69 -21.84 16.91 -4.98
N LYS A 70 -22.75 17.14 -4.04
CA LYS A 70 -23.71 18.26 -4.02
C LYS A 70 -23.47 19.20 -2.85
#